data_AF-A0A4Q1ZRM2-F1
#
_entry.id   AF-A0A4Q1ZRM2-F1
#
_cell.length_a   1.000
_cell.length_b   1.000
_cell.length_c   1.000
_cell.angle_alpha   90.00
_cell.angle_beta   90.00
_cell.angle_gamma   90.00
#
_symmetry.space_group_name_H-M   'P 1'
#
loop_
_entity.id
_entity.type
_entity.pdbx_description
1 polymer ?
#
loop_
_entity_poly.entity_id
_entity_poly.type
_entity_poly.pdbx_seq_one_letter_code
_entity_poly.pdbx_strand_id
1 'polypeptide(L)'
;MEAVLSIFAAIDIGSHAIKIKIVEHKKTGYKLLENIIHPLALGISVLHSGKINRTEREELIDCLIYFKKLMSEYDVDRYKAVATGAFREARNGRFVVELIGKRAKLQIEIVEEPIERFLTYLSLKEHLPHYKKMRKEGVLLVEVGSNSSEVIVYKENKMVRNNEIHIGTLRLKELIRTINRETIHVPQILEDYVYAATENLQSYLIRKQINHFVIVGSDVKRAHLLMGDHQDGFTPQAFLNFVDDLYHQDKALKMRIEDEHMDYEEMLAAMSVFNQFFKHTTCELVYVPDISLRDGMIIALNENIDNYSRNHSYTRDIIAAAKQIAKRHHSTINHVTHVDKNAVMIFDAYQKEESFTEKDLLLLRLAAILHETGKFSRQTNYYAATYQSITHATLLGVTQQMLLEVAEIAMQFFYFNGDMANTDDLNHTQATTKHTKLGLILALADATDKSKKQSILLKKAVLEKNRLKMTMKIYHKHFFETWAINYLSETVADIFGHEIVLKDVE
;
A
#
# COMPACT_ATOMS: atom_id res chain seq x y z
N MET A 1 3.57 37.27 13.60
CA MET A 1 3.15 36.27 12.58
C MET A 1 4.27 35.27 12.42
N GLU A 2 4.00 33.98 12.57
CA GLU A 2 4.99 32.94 12.24
C GLU A 2 5.29 32.96 10.74
N ALA A 3 6.54 32.72 10.37
CA ALA A 3 6.97 32.69 8.97
C ALA A 3 6.34 31.51 8.23
N VAL A 4 5.74 31.79 7.07
CA VAL A 4 5.25 30.77 6.12
C VAL A 4 6.46 30.06 5.53
N LEU A 5 6.45 28.73 5.58
CA LEU A 5 7.51 27.92 4.97
C LEU A 5 7.19 27.64 3.50
N SER A 6 5.96 27.22 3.21
CA SER A 6 5.48 26.93 1.85
C SER A 6 3.95 26.85 1.81
N ILE A 7 3.36 26.98 0.62
CA ILE A 7 1.94 26.75 0.34
C ILE A 7 1.81 25.52 -0.55
N PHE A 8 1.04 24.54 -0.11
CA PHE A 8 0.82 23.28 -0.82
C PHE A 8 -0.62 23.13 -1.29
N ALA A 9 -0.81 22.49 -2.44
CA ALA A 9 -2.13 22.09 -2.92
C ALA A 9 -2.20 20.59 -3.23
N ALA A 10 -3.34 19.98 -2.92
CA ALA A 10 -3.63 18.59 -3.18
C ALA A 10 -4.96 18.47 -3.94
N ILE A 11 -4.92 17.90 -5.14
CA ILE A 11 -6.10 17.67 -6.00
C ILE A 11 -6.40 16.17 -6.06
N ASP A 12 -7.61 15.81 -5.65
CA ASP A 12 -8.16 14.44 -5.68
C ASP A 12 -9.29 14.38 -6.71
N ILE A 13 -9.09 13.63 -7.80
CA ILE A 13 -10.11 13.36 -8.81
C ILE A 13 -10.70 11.97 -8.52
N GLY A 14 -11.73 11.97 -7.68
CA GLY A 14 -12.39 10.76 -7.17
C GLY A 14 -13.62 10.33 -7.98
N SER A 15 -14.22 9.22 -7.55
CA SER A 15 -15.41 8.63 -8.18
C SER A 15 -16.69 9.47 -8.01
N HIS A 16 -16.78 10.31 -6.98
CA HIS A 16 -17.98 11.11 -6.68
C HIS A 16 -17.77 12.62 -6.77
N ALA A 17 -16.51 13.07 -6.72
CA ALA A 17 -16.18 14.49 -6.70
C ALA A 17 -14.73 14.75 -7.10
N ILE A 18 -14.50 15.94 -7.63
CA ILE A 18 -13.19 16.56 -7.83
C ILE A 18 -12.96 17.48 -6.64
N LYS A 19 -11.82 17.34 -5.96
CA LYS A 19 -11.56 18.07 -4.72
C LYS A 19 -10.20 18.74 -4.76
N ILE A 20 -10.10 19.93 -4.20
CA ILE A 20 -8.83 20.62 -3.94
C ILE A 20 -8.73 21.00 -2.47
N LYS A 21 -7.53 20.86 -1.90
CA LYS A 21 -7.19 21.37 -0.58
C LYS A 21 -5.91 22.19 -0.70
N ILE A 22 -5.93 23.43 -0.24
CA ILE A 22 -4.76 24.33 -0.20
C ILE A 22 -4.44 24.62 1.26
N VAL A 23 -3.17 24.45 1.63
CA VAL A 23 -2.70 24.67 2.99
C VAL A 23 -1.44 25.52 3.02
N GLU A 24 -1.34 26.31 4.08
CA GLU A 24 -0.14 27.03 4.47
C GLU A 24 0.65 26.16 5.44
N HIS A 25 1.87 25.78 5.08
CA HIS A 25 2.77 25.03 5.96
C HIS A 25 3.60 25.99 6.82
N LYS A 26 3.50 25.80 8.13
CA LYS A 26 4.26 26.51 9.17
C LYS A 26 5.03 25.52 10.02
N LYS A 27 5.98 26.02 10.82
CA LYS A 27 6.71 25.19 11.80
C LYS A 27 5.79 24.46 12.79
N THR A 28 4.62 25.02 13.06
CA THR A 28 3.61 24.52 14.00
C THR A 28 2.63 23.53 13.37
N GLY A 29 2.67 23.31 12.05
CA GLY A 29 1.78 22.41 11.33
C GLY A 29 1.21 23.05 10.06
N TYR A 30 0.06 22.55 9.61
CA TYR A 30 -0.63 23.04 8.42
C TYR A 30 -1.85 23.87 8.82
N LYS A 31 -2.00 25.04 8.21
CA LYS A 31 -3.21 25.86 8.29
C LYS A 31 -3.99 25.72 7.00
N LEU A 32 -5.28 25.38 7.10
CA LEU A 32 -6.17 25.35 5.94
C LEU A 32 -6.33 26.76 5.37
N LEU A 33 -6.07 26.92 4.07
CA LEU A 33 -6.38 28.13 3.32
C LEU A 33 -7.67 27.97 2.54
N GLU A 34 -7.81 26.84 1.82
CA GLU A 34 -8.95 26.59 0.95
C GLU A 34 -9.30 25.11 0.87
N ASN A 35 -10.59 24.80 0.76
CA ASN A 35 -11.08 23.42 0.61
C ASN A 35 -12.35 23.41 -0.24
N ILE A 36 -12.23 22.98 -1.50
CA ILE A 36 -13.36 22.93 -2.44
C ILE A 36 -13.63 21.48 -2.83
N ILE A 37 -14.92 21.15 -2.88
CA ILE A 37 -15.45 19.87 -3.34
C ILE A 37 -16.44 20.17 -4.46
N HIS A 38 -16.14 19.72 -5.68
CA HIS A 38 -17.01 19.80 -6.85
C HIS A 38 -17.59 18.41 -7.14
N PRO A 39 -18.89 18.17 -6.85
CA PRO A 39 -19.52 16.88 -7.13
C PRO A 39 -19.47 16.54 -8.62
N LEU A 40 -18.99 15.34 -8.95
CA LEU A 40 -18.98 14.79 -10.31
C LEU A 40 -18.95 13.27 -10.23
N ALA A 41 -20.06 12.62 -10.63
CA ALA A 41 -20.28 11.18 -10.45
C ALA A 41 -19.57 10.32 -11.51
N LEU A 42 -18.25 10.46 -11.67
CA LEU A 42 -17.45 9.70 -12.63
C LEU A 42 -17.54 8.19 -12.42
N GLY A 43 -17.61 7.74 -11.17
CA GLY A 43 -17.57 6.32 -10.80
C GLY A 43 -18.73 5.54 -11.39
N ILE A 44 -19.97 6.01 -11.20
CA ILE A 44 -21.16 5.31 -11.70
C ILE A 44 -21.20 5.30 -13.23
N SER A 45 -20.84 6.41 -13.87
CA SER A 45 -20.79 6.50 -15.33
C SER A 45 -19.74 5.59 -15.95
N VAL A 46 -18.56 5.47 -15.33
CA VAL A 46 -17.51 4.53 -15.74
C VAL A 46 -17.95 3.09 -15.48
N LEU A 47 -18.57 2.80 -14.34
CA LEU A 47 -19.07 1.47 -14.01
C LEU A 47 -20.09 0.97 -15.06
N HIS A 48 -20.99 1.86 -15.52
CA HIS A 48 -22.02 1.51 -16.51
C HIS A 48 -21.52 1.52 -17.96
N SER A 49 -20.72 2.51 -18.34
CA SER A 49 -20.34 2.72 -19.75
C SER A 49 -18.92 2.28 -20.10
N GLY A 50 -18.08 1.99 -19.11
CA GLY A 50 -16.66 1.66 -19.25
C GLY A 50 -15.75 2.84 -19.64
N LYS A 51 -16.28 4.07 -19.67
CA LYS A 51 -15.55 5.28 -20.09
C LYS A 51 -16.06 6.54 -19.41
N ILE A 52 -15.19 7.55 -19.32
CA ILE A 52 -15.61 8.90 -18.92
C ILE A 52 -16.31 9.55 -20.13
N ASN A 53 -17.54 10.02 -19.93
CA ASN A 53 -18.35 10.54 -21.02
C ASN A 53 -17.93 11.96 -21.43
N ARG A 54 -18.45 12.46 -22.57
CA ARG A 54 -18.06 13.77 -23.10
C ARG A 54 -18.42 14.90 -22.14
N THR A 55 -19.65 14.91 -21.63
CA THR A 55 -20.15 15.98 -20.76
C THR A 55 -19.33 16.07 -19.47
N GLU A 56 -19.13 14.94 -18.79
CA GLU A 56 -18.32 14.86 -17.57
C GLU A 56 -16.87 15.27 -17.80
N ARG A 57 -16.30 14.88 -18.95
CA ARG A 57 -14.93 15.27 -19.31
C ARG A 57 -14.79 16.78 -19.49
N GLU A 58 -15.74 17.42 -20.16
CA GLU A 58 -15.70 18.89 -20.32
C GLU A 58 -15.85 19.58 -18.96
N GLU A 59 -16.81 19.15 -18.13
CA GLU A 59 -17.01 19.68 -16.78
C GLU A 59 -15.77 19.50 -15.88
N LEU A 60 -15.15 18.31 -15.92
CA LEU A 60 -13.89 18.04 -15.24
C LEU A 60 -12.78 19.00 -15.67
N ILE A 61 -12.62 19.23 -16.96
CA ILE A 61 -11.57 20.11 -17.48
C ILE A 61 -11.82 21.55 -17.02
N ASP A 62 -13.07 22.01 -17.07
CA ASP A 62 -13.43 23.38 -16.65
C ASP A 62 -13.19 23.58 -15.14
N CYS A 63 -13.56 22.59 -14.31
CA CYS A 63 -13.26 22.57 -12.88
C CYS A 63 -11.74 22.63 -12.60
N LEU A 64 -10.95 21.87 -13.35
CA LEU A 64 -9.49 21.83 -13.19
C LEU A 64 -8.80 23.11 -13.71
N ILE A 65 -9.32 23.76 -14.73
CA ILE A 65 -8.87 25.11 -15.14
C ILE A 65 -9.12 26.11 -14.00
N TYR A 66 -10.29 26.04 -13.36
CA TYR A 66 -10.59 26.85 -12.19
C TYR A 66 -9.62 26.57 -11.03
N PHE A 67 -9.36 25.31 -10.69
CA PHE A 67 -8.37 24.96 -9.66
C PHE A 67 -6.95 25.44 -10.00
N LYS A 68 -6.55 25.40 -11.28
CA LYS A 68 -5.26 25.94 -11.71
C LYS A 68 -5.16 27.44 -11.45
N LYS A 69 -6.23 28.19 -11.74
CA LYS A 69 -6.30 29.63 -11.46
C LYS A 69 -6.26 29.91 -9.95
N LEU A 70 -7.04 29.17 -9.17
CA LEU A 70 -7.10 29.28 -7.71
C LEU A 70 -5.73 29.06 -7.06
N MET A 71 -4.99 28.03 -7.50
CA MET A 71 -3.63 27.79 -7.00
C MET A 71 -2.67 28.95 -7.32
N SER A 72 -2.84 29.62 -8.45
CA SER A 72 -2.05 30.82 -8.78
C SER A 72 -2.41 32.02 -7.90
N GLU A 73 -3.68 32.18 -7.50
CA GLU A 73 -4.12 33.27 -6.62
C GLU A 73 -3.61 33.11 -5.18
N TYR A 74 -3.41 31.86 -4.74
CA TYR A 74 -2.81 31.54 -3.44
C TYR A 74 -1.28 31.40 -3.47
N ASP A 75 -0.62 31.67 -4.61
CA ASP A 75 0.83 31.49 -4.79
C ASP A 75 1.33 30.10 -4.34
N VAL A 76 0.62 29.04 -4.75
CA VAL A 76 0.98 27.65 -4.39
C VAL A 76 2.37 27.29 -4.94
N ASP A 77 3.30 26.94 -4.05
CA ASP A 77 4.67 26.55 -4.40
C ASP A 77 4.73 25.19 -5.09
N ARG A 78 3.99 24.21 -4.53
CA ARG A 78 3.98 22.82 -5.00
C ARG A 78 2.60 22.23 -4.88
N TYR A 79 2.24 21.41 -5.87
CA TYR A 79 0.98 20.69 -5.86
C TYR A 79 1.18 19.22 -6.21
N LYS A 80 0.24 18.39 -5.75
CA LYS A 80 0.08 17.00 -6.19
C LYS A 80 -1.36 16.81 -6.65
N ALA A 81 -1.54 16.25 -7.83
CA ALA A 81 -2.87 15.99 -8.40
C ALA A 81 -2.96 14.53 -8.84
N VAL A 82 -3.94 13.80 -8.32
CA VAL A 82 -4.12 12.37 -8.58
C VAL A 82 -5.54 12.08 -9.04
N ALA A 83 -5.66 11.08 -9.91
CA ALA A 83 -6.93 10.50 -10.33
C ALA A 83 -7.01 9.04 -9.90
N THR A 84 -8.12 8.65 -9.28
CA THR A 84 -8.25 7.37 -8.55
C THR A 84 -9.06 6.33 -9.32
N GLY A 85 -9.87 5.51 -8.63
CA GLY A 85 -10.52 4.31 -9.15
C GLY A 85 -11.29 4.51 -10.47
N ALA A 86 -12.07 5.59 -10.60
CA ALA A 86 -12.81 5.88 -11.84
C ALA A 86 -11.89 6.03 -13.07
N PHE A 87 -10.70 6.61 -12.90
CA PHE A 87 -9.73 6.75 -13.98
C PHE A 87 -8.94 5.47 -14.26
N ARG A 88 -8.71 4.65 -13.22
CA ARG A 88 -8.11 3.30 -13.38
C ARG A 88 -9.02 2.38 -14.19
N GLU A 89 -10.33 2.45 -13.97
CA GLU A 89 -11.31 1.58 -14.63
C GLU A 89 -11.74 2.08 -16.01
N ALA A 90 -11.69 3.38 -16.27
CA ALA A 90 -12.09 3.96 -17.54
C ALA A 90 -11.11 3.58 -18.68
N ARG A 91 -11.63 2.98 -19.75
CA ARG A 91 -10.83 2.62 -20.95
C ARG A 91 -10.15 3.84 -21.60
N ASN A 92 -10.74 5.03 -21.44
CA ASN A 92 -10.21 6.29 -21.93
C ASN A 92 -9.56 7.16 -20.83
N GLY A 93 -9.35 6.65 -19.62
CA GLY A 93 -8.82 7.43 -18.49
C GLY A 93 -7.47 8.09 -18.79
N ARG A 94 -6.52 7.34 -19.37
CA ARG A 94 -5.20 7.88 -19.78
C ARG A 94 -5.31 8.99 -20.83
N PHE A 95 -6.21 8.83 -21.81
CA PHE A 95 -6.46 9.86 -22.82
C PHE A 95 -7.05 11.14 -22.19
N VAL A 96 -7.97 10.98 -21.24
CA VAL A 96 -8.57 12.13 -20.54
C VAL A 96 -7.50 12.88 -19.74
N VAL A 97 -6.60 12.19 -19.03
CA VAL A 97 -5.47 12.81 -18.33
C VAL A 97 -4.56 13.58 -19.29
N GLU A 98 -4.22 13.02 -20.45
CA GLU A 98 -3.42 13.72 -21.46
C GLU A 98 -4.13 14.99 -21.97
N LEU A 99 -5.44 14.91 -22.19
CA LEU A 99 -6.24 16.06 -22.62
C LEU A 99 -6.28 17.15 -21.55
N ILE A 100 -6.41 16.78 -20.27
CA ILE A 100 -6.33 17.71 -19.15
C ILE A 100 -4.96 18.40 -19.12
N GLY A 101 -3.87 17.65 -19.30
CA GLY A 101 -2.52 18.23 -19.41
C GLY A 101 -2.40 19.26 -20.53
N LYS A 102 -3.07 19.04 -21.67
CA LYS A 102 -3.09 19.98 -22.79
C LYS A 102 -3.94 21.23 -22.52
N ARG A 103 -5.13 21.07 -21.92
CA ARG A 103 -6.15 22.12 -21.76
C ARG A 103 -6.08 22.88 -20.44
N ALA A 104 -5.99 22.16 -19.32
CA ALA A 104 -5.89 22.75 -17.98
C ALA A 104 -4.45 23.05 -17.54
N LYS A 105 -3.44 22.56 -18.29
CA LYS A 105 -2.01 22.71 -17.97
C LYS A 105 -1.67 22.20 -16.56
N LEU A 106 -2.31 21.09 -16.18
CA LEU A 106 -2.07 20.37 -14.92
C LEU A 106 -1.49 18.99 -15.23
N GLN A 107 -0.47 18.61 -14.47
CA GLN A 107 0.02 17.24 -14.46
C GLN A 107 -0.81 16.43 -13.45
N ILE A 108 -1.40 15.34 -13.92
CA ILE A 108 -2.22 14.43 -13.11
C ILE A 108 -1.65 13.04 -13.27
N GLU A 109 -1.52 12.35 -12.14
CA GLU A 109 -1.12 10.95 -12.09
C GLU A 109 -2.36 10.07 -11.87
N ILE A 110 -2.54 9.03 -12.70
CA ILE A 110 -3.50 7.98 -12.36
C ILE A 110 -2.81 7.08 -11.34
N VAL A 111 -3.19 7.23 -10.08
CA VAL A 111 -2.53 6.57 -8.95
C VAL A 111 -3.01 5.13 -8.83
N GLU A 112 -2.07 4.19 -8.65
CA GLU A 112 -2.40 2.79 -8.31
C GLU A 112 -2.99 2.70 -6.91
N GLU A 113 -3.89 1.75 -6.71
CA GLU A 113 -4.63 1.64 -5.45
C GLU A 113 -3.74 1.47 -4.19
N PRO A 114 -2.68 0.64 -4.20
CA PRO A 114 -1.78 0.56 -3.06
C PRO A 114 -1.12 1.89 -2.69
N ILE A 115 -0.90 2.78 -3.66
CA ILE A 115 -0.33 4.12 -3.45
C ILE A 115 -1.41 5.07 -2.95
N GLU A 116 -2.62 5.02 -3.50
CA GLU A 116 -3.76 5.80 -3.01
C GLU A 116 -4.02 5.55 -1.53
N ARG A 117 -4.14 4.27 -1.13
CA ARG A 117 -4.34 3.89 0.28
C ARG A 117 -3.15 4.27 1.14
N PHE A 118 -1.93 4.05 0.64
CA PHE A 118 -0.72 4.45 1.35
C PHE A 118 -0.72 5.95 1.67
N LEU A 119 -1.03 6.80 0.68
CA LEU A 119 -1.11 8.24 0.86
C LEU A 119 -2.17 8.59 1.92
N THR A 120 -3.41 8.08 1.80
CA THR A 120 -4.46 8.30 2.81
C THR A 120 -3.96 7.96 4.22
N TYR A 121 -3.27 6.83 4.38
CA TYR A 121 -2.77 6.36 5.67
C TYR A 121 -1.55 7.09 6.21
N LEU A 122 -0.85 7.91 5.41
CA LEU A 122 0.25 8.74 5.91
C LEU A 122 -0.20 9.66 7.06
N SER A 123 -1.43 10.14 6.99
CA SER A 123 -2.01 11.05 7.99
C SER A 123 -2.53 10.35 9.26
N LEU A 124 -2.65 9.02 9.28
CA LEU A 124 -3.15 8.29 10.46
C LEU A 124 -2.33 8.55 11.71
N LYS A 125 -1.01 8.71 11.58
CA LYS A 125 -0.12 8.93 12.73
C LYS A 125 -0.45 10.24 13.47
N GLU A 126 -0.92 11.25 12.74
CA GLU A 126 -1.25 12.58 13.30
C GLU A 126 -2.70 12.64 13.81
N HIS A 127 -3.59 11.82 13.25
CA HIS A 127 -5.03 11.85 13.53
C HIS A 127 -5.56 10.72 14.40
N LEU A 128 -4.73 9.71 14.71
CA LEU A 128 -5.13 8.62 15.61
C LEU A 128 -4.49 8.81 17.00
N PRO A 129 -5.28 9.01 18.07
CA PRO A 129 -4.76 9.20 19.41
C PRO A 129 -3.99 7.96 19.85
N HIS A 130 -2.89 8.14 20.59
CA HIS A 130 -2.06 7.04 21.07
C HIS A 130 -1.62 6.02 19.99
N TYR A 131 -1.43 6.47 18.74
CA TYR A 131 -1.12 5.64 17.55
C TYR A 131 -0.21 4.43 17.80
N LYS A 132 0.95 4.63 18.46
CA LYS A 132 1.92 3.53 18.77
C LYS A 132 1.42 2.55 19.82
N LYS A 133 0.59 2.98 20.77
CA LYS A 133 0.01 2.12 21.81
C LYS A 133 -1.07 1.24 21.18
N MET A 134 -2.01 1.85 20.45
CA MET A 134 -3.08 1.11 19.76
C MET A 134 -2.52 0.05 18.81
N ARG A 135 -1.56 0.42 17.95
CA ARG A 135 -0.88 -0.52 17.04
C ARG A 135 -0.13 -1.65 17.74
N LYS A 136 0.29 -1.46 18.99
CA LYS A 136 0.91 -2.52 19.80
C LYS A 136 -0.15 -3.51 20.29
N GLU A 137 -1.26 -2.99 20.81
CA GLU A 137 -2.36 -3.75 21.42
C GLU A 137 -3.16 -4.55 20.38
N GLY A 138 -3.37 -3.99 19.19
CA GLY A 138 -4.06 -4.64 18.10
C GLY A 138 -5.08 -3.71 17.46
N VAL A 139 -4.90 -3.38 16.18
CA VAL A 139 -5.81 -2.53 15.41
C VAL A 139 -6.32 -3.31 14.20
N LEU A 140 -7.62 -3.30 14.00
CA LEU A 140 -8.25 -3.62 12.73
C LEU A 140 -8.65 -2.30 12.08
N LEU A 141 -8.00 -1.97 10.96
CA LEU A 141 -8.32 -0.82 10.15
C LEU A 141 -9.08 -1.29 8.92
N VAL A 142 -10.25 -0.70 8.66
CA VAL A 142 -11.04 -0.96 7.46
C VAL A 142 -11.31 0.35 6.75
N GLU A 143 -10.99 0.43 5.48
CA GLU A 143 -11.39 1.54 4.61
C GLU A 143 -12.35 1.01 3.56
N VAL A 144 -13.53 1.61 3.44
CA VAL A 144 -14.47 1.31 2.37
C VAL A 144 -14.42 2.44 1.36
N GLY A 145 -13.95 2.15 0.15
CA GLY A 145 -13.99 3.06 -0.98
C GLY A 145 -15.16 2.74 -1.93
N SER A 146 -15.23 3.49 -3.03
CA SER A 146 -16.30 3.31 -4.02
C SER A 146 -16.24 1.95 -4.73
N ASN A 147 -15.03 1.47 -5.07
CA ASN A 147 -14.85 0.26 -5.89
C ASN A 147 -14.28 -0.92 -5.11
N SER A 148 -13.60 -0.67 -4.01
CA SER A 148 -12.88 -1.67 -3.21
C SER A 148 -12.81 -1.22 -1.75
N SER A 149 -12.51 -2.19 -0.89
CA SER A 149 -12.27 -1.99 0.53
C SER A 149 -10.89 -2.51 0.89
N GLU A 150 -10.20 -1.82 1.79
CA GLU A 150 -8.90 -2.22 2.30
C GLU A 150 -9.01 -2.65 3.75
N VAL A 151 -8.38 -3.76 4.12
CA VAL A 151 -8.37 -4.26 5.49
C VAL A 151 -6.94 -4.51 5.96
N ILE A 152 -6.56 -3.75 6.99
CA ILE A 152 -5.23 -3.78 7.59
C ILE A 152 -5.32 -4.24 9.04
N VAL A 153 -4.42 -5.13 9.42
CA VAL A 153 -4.27 -5.53 10.83
C VAL A 153 -2.89 -5.13 11.32
N TYR A 154 -2.86 -4.34 12.39
CA TYR A 154 -1.63 -4.05 13.14
C TYR A 154 -1.59 -4.84 14.44
N LYS A 155 -0.43 -5.41 14.75
CA LYS A 155 -0.15 -6.03 16.05
C LYS A 155 1.33 -5.90 16.38
N GLU A 156 1.66 -5.66 17.65
CA GLU A 156 3.06 -5.45 18.09
C GLU A 156 3.80 -4.37 17.27
N ASN A 157 3.10 -3.30 16.90
CA ASN A 157 3.63 -2.23 16.05
C ASN A 157 4.13 -2.70 14.67
N LYS A 158 3.53 -3.75 14.12
CA LYS A 158 3.81 -4.25 12.75
C LYS A 158 2.51 -4.44 12.00
N MET A 159 2.52 -4.11 10.72
CA MET A 159 1.46 -4.52 9.79
C MET A 159 1.54 -6.04 9.59
N VAL A 160 0.58 -6.79 10.16
CA VAL A 160 0.54 -8.26 10.11
C VAL A 160 -0.42 -8.79 9.04
N ARG A 161 -1.28 -7.93 8.49
CA ARG A 161 -2.18 -8.23 7.39
C ARG A 161 -2.47 -6.94 6.61
N ASN A 162 -2.55 -7.08 5.28
CA ASN A 162 -2.97 -6.06 4.32
C ASN A 162 -3.73 -6.80 3.22
N ASN A 163 -4.96 -6.40 2.93
CA ASN A 163 -5.87 -7.12 2.05
C ASN A 163 -6.82 -6.14 1.38
N GLU A 164 -6.66 -6.03 0.07
CA GLU A 164 -7.66 -5.44 -0.80
C GLU A 164 -8.80 -6.45 -1.02
N ILE A 165 -10.03 -5.96 -0.95
CA ILE A 165 -11.25 -6.71 -1.17
C ILE A 165 -12.04 -5.96 -2.23
N HIS A 166 -12.42 -6.66 -3.30
CA HIS A 166 -13.12 -6.07 -4.44
C HIS A 166 -14.61 -5.80 -4.18
N ILE A 167 -14.92 -5.24 -3.01
CA ILE A 167 -16.23 -4.78 -2.58
C ILE A 167 -16.11 -3.31 -2.20
N GLY A 168 -16.93 -2.44 -2.79
CA GLY A 168 -16.96 -1.02 -2.49
C GLY A 168 -18.38 -0.49 -2.57
N THR A 169 -18.63 0.74 -2.10
CA THR A 169 -19.98 1.28 -1.98
C THR A 169 -20.74 1.28 -3.30
N LEU A 170 -20.12 1.67 -4.42
CA LEU A 170 -20.77 1.68 -5.74
C LEU A 170 -21.08 0.26 -6.25
N ARG A 171 -20.18 -0.70 -6.03
CA ARG A 171 -20.41 -2.09 -6.45
C ARG A 171 -21.54 -2.74 -5.67
N LEU A 172 -21.53 -2.53 -4.36
CA LEU A 172 -22.57 -3.03 -3.47
C LEU A 172 -23.91 -2.32 -3.69
N LYS A 173 -23.91 -1.04 -4.03
CA LYS A 173 -25.11 -0.30 -4.45
C LYS A 173 -25.76 -0.91 -5.69
N GLU A 174 -24.99 -1.25 -6.72
CA GLU A 174 -25.54 -1.90 -7.92
C GLU A 174 -26.09 -3.30 -7.60
N LEU A 175 -25.44 -4.02 -6.68
CA LEU A 175 -25.98 -5.27 -6.14
C LEU A 175 -27.30 -5.05 -5.40
N ILE A 176 -27.36 -4.08 -4.48
CA ILE A 176 -28.57 -3.66 -3.75
C ILE A 176 -29.71 -3.35 -4.73
N ARG A 177 -29.46 -2.55 -5.77
CA ARG A 177 -30.45 -2.21 -6.80
C ARG A 177 -30.98 -3.40 -7.56
N THR A 178 -30.13 -4.39 -7.80
CA THR A 178 -30.53 -5.65 -8.46
C THR A 178 -31.42 -6.46 -7.52
N ILE A 179 -30.99 -6.65 -6.27
CA ILE A 179 -31.72 -7.42 -5.25
C ILE A 179 -33.06 -6.77 -4.90
N ASN A 180 -33.11 -5.43 -4.78
CA ASN A 180 -34.33 -4.67 -4.47
C ASN A 180 -35.46 -4.90 -5.48
N ARG A 181 -35.17 -5.36 -6.70
CA ARG A 181 -36.19 -5.71 -7.70
C ARG A 181 -36.84 -7.06 -7.45
N GLU A 182 -36.19 -7.92 -6.67
CA GLU A 182 -36.56 -9.33 -6.50
C GLU A 182 -37.02 -9.67 -5.09
N THR A 183 -36.57 -8.93 -4.06
CA THR A 183 -36.85 -9.27 -2.65
C THR A 183 -36.76 -8.07 -1.72
N ILE A 184 -37.46 -8.17 -0.58
CA ILE A 184 -37.42 -7.21 0.53
C ILE A 184 -36.28 -7.50 1.53
N HIS A 185 -35.64 -8.67 1.44
CA HIS A 185 -34.59 -9.12 2.38
C HIS A 185 -33.18 -8.63 1.99
N VAL A 186 -33.08 -7.42 1.45
CA VAL A 186 -31.82 -6.87 0.90
C VAL A 186 -30.69 -6.82 1.93
N PRO A 187 -30.89 -6.34 3.17
CA PRO A 187 -29.80 -6.26 4.15
C PRO A 187 -29.19 -7.61 4.49
N GLN A 188 -30.01 -8.66 4.63
CA GLN A 188 -29.53 -10.01 4.93
C GLN A 188 -28.69 -10.58 3.78
N ILE A 189 -29.16 -10.43 2.54
CA ILE A 189 -28.42 -10.91 1.36
C ILE A 189 -27.10 -10.14 1.20
N LEU A 190 -27.12 -8.83 1.47
CA LEU A 190 -25.92 -8.01 1.45
C LEU A 190 -24.91 -8.45 2.50
N GLU A 191 -25.38 -8.73 3.73
CA GLU A 191 -24.54 -9.26 4.80
C GLU A 191 -23.92 -10.63 4.44
N ASP A 192 -24.72 -11.55 3.92
CA ASP A 192 -24.25 -12.87 3.48
C ASP A 192 -23.24 -12.77 2.32
N TYR A 193 -23.48 -11.85 1.37
CA TYR A 193 -22.56 -11.59 0.25
C TYR A 193 -21.22 -11.03 0.76
N VAL A 194 -21.25 -10.04 1.65
CA VAL A 194 -20.05 -9.47 2.25
C VAL A 194 -19.32 -10.51 3.10
N TYR A 195 -20.04 -11.36 3.84
CA TYR A 195 -19.45 -12.47 4.58
C TYR A 195 -18.70 -13.42 3.64
N ALA A 196 -19.36 -13.90 2.58
CA ALA A 196 -18.79 -14.83 1.62
C ALA A 196 -17.55 -14.25 0.92
N ALA A 197 -17.60 -12.96 0.54
CA ALA A 197 -16.46 -12.27 -0.08
C ALA A 197 -15.26 -12.11 0.87
N THR A 198 -15.46 -12.21 2.19
CA THR A 198 -14.44 -11.90 3.21
C THR A 198 -14.10 -13.07 4.13
N GLU A 199 -14.66 -14.26 3.92
CA GLU A 199 -14.55 -15.44 4.81
C GLU A 199 -13.10 -15.79 5.19
N ASN A 200 -12.20 -15.81 4.21
CA ASN A 200 -10.78 -16.12 4.41
C ASN A 200 -10.09 -15.14 5.37
N LEU A 201 -10.50 -13.87 5.34
CA LEU A 201 -9.97 -12.84 6.21
C LEU A 201 -10.61 -12.92 7.60
N GLN A 202 -11.90 -13.18 7.67
CA GLN A 202 -12.60 -13.37 8.95
C GLN A 202 -12.02 -14.53 9.74
N SER A 203 -11.76 -15.66 9.08
CA SER A 203 -11.11 -16.83 9.70
C SER A 203 -9.74 -16.49 10.32
N TYR A 204 -9.00 -15.56 9.71
CA TYR A 204 -7.74 -15.06 10.28
C TYR A 204 -7.95 -14.19 11.52
N LEU A 205 -9.06 -13.44 11.59
CA LEU A 205 -9.39 -12.48 12.65
C LEU A 205 -9.96 -13.14 13.92
N ILE A 206 -10.71 -14.24 13.81
CA ILE A 206 -11.38 -14.93 14.95
C ILE A 206 -10.45 -15.16 16.15
N ARG A 207 -9.17 -15.49 15.89
CA ARG A 207 -8.17 -15.81 16.94
C ARG A 207 -7.25 -14.63 17.26
N LYS A 208 -7.60 -13.42 16.81
CA LYS A 208 -6.83 -12.21 17.07
C LYS A 208 -7.54 -11.43 18.15
N GLN A 209 -6.81 -11.17 19.23
CA GLN A 209 -7.16 -10.10 20.15
C GLN A 209 -6.95 -8.77 19.40
N ILE A 210 -8.06 -8.19 18.94
CA ILE A 210 -8.14 -6.86 18.34
C ILE A 210 -8.88 -5.95 19.32
N ASN A 211 -8.14 -4.98 19.86
CA ASN A 211 -8.65 -4.07 20.89
C ASN A 211 -9.18 -2.76 20.29
N HIS A 212 -8.78 -2.44 19.06
CA HIS A 212 -9.08 -1.16 18.44
C HIS A 212 -9.67 -1.37 17.05
N PHE A 213 -10.79 -0.72 16.77
CA PHE A 213 -11.40 -0.69 15.44
C PHE A 213 -11.29 0.72 14.87
N VAL A 214 -10.63 0.85 13.73
CA VAL A 214 -10.42 2.13 13.04
C VAL A 214 -11.08 2.02 11.68
N ILE A 215 -11.99 2.93 11.37
CA ILE A 215 -12.71 2.90 10.09
C ILE A 215 -12.52 4.22 9.35
N VAL A 216 -12.25 4.10 8.07
CA VAL A 216 -11.87 5.22 7.20
C VAL A 216 -12.78 5.23 5.98
N GLY A 217 -13.13 6.42 5.51
CA GLY A 217 -13.98 6.58 4.32
C GLY A 217 -14.83 7.83 4.39
N SER A 218 -15.36 8.26 3.25
CA SER A 218 -16.21 9.45 3.22
C SER A 218 -17.58 9.20 3.83
N ASP A 219 -18.09 7.97 3.73
CA ASP A 219 -19.40 7.56 4.24
C ASP A 219 -19.40 7.53 5.77
N VAL A 220 -18.37 6.91 6.37
CA VAL A 220 -18.25 6.86 7.83
C VAL A 220 -18.05 8.25 8.45
N LYS A 221 -17.31 9.15 7.80
CA LYS A 221 -17.17 10.54 8.30
C LYS A 221 -18.51 11.25 8.39
N ARG A 222 -19.41 11.00 7.45
CA ARG A 222 -20.75 11.57 7.48
C ARG A 222 -21.68 10.83 8.42
N ALA A 223 -21.57 9.50 8.51
CA ALA A 223 -22.28 8.71 9.51
C ALA A 223 -21.94 9.19 10.93
N HIS A 224 -20.68 9.55 11.17
CA HIS A 224 -20.22 10.13 12.43
C HIS A 224 -20.91 11.46 12.76
N LEU A 225 -21.19 12.33 11.77
CA LEU A 225 -21.99 13.55 11.96
C LEU A 225 -23.44 13.24 12.36
N LEU A 226 -24.00 12.14 11.85
CA LEU A 226 -25.36 11.71 12.16
C LEU A 226 -25.48 11.03 13.53
N MET A 227 -24.43 10.35 14.00
CA MET A 227 -24.42 9.67 15.30
C MET A 227 -24.08 10.65 16.43
N GLY A 228 -23.09 11.53 16.26
CA GLY A 228 -22.82 12.65 17.18
C GLY A 228 -22.32 12.28 18.58
N ASP A 229 -21.91 11.04 18.82
CA ASP A 229 -21.71 10.52 20.18
C ASP A 229 -20.34 10.83 20.81
N HIS A 230 -19.28 10.98 20.01
CA HIS A 230 -17.92 11.21 20.50
C HIS A 230 -17.12 12.05 19.52
N GLN A 231 -16.02 12.68 19.97
CA GLN A 231 -15.15 13.50 19.11
C GLN A 231 -14.30 12.66 18.12
N ASP A 232 -13.78 11.52 18.59
CA ASP A 232 -12.83 10.68 17.82
C ASP A 232 -13.50 9.49 17.11
N GLY A 233 -14.82 9.37 17.20
CA GLY A 233 -15.57 8.23 16.68
C GLY A 233 -16.93 8.02 17.35
N PHE A 234 -17.31 6.77 17.58
CA PHE A 234 -18.60 6.44 18.20
C PHE A 234 -18.51 5.18 19.07
N THR A 235 -19.45 5.04 20.01
CA THR A 235 -19.51 3.86 20.87
C THR A 235 -19.93 2.61 20.07
N PRO A 236 -19.51 1.41 20.49
CA PRO A 236 -20.02 0.14 19.97
C PRO A 236 -21.55 0.07 19.86
N GLN A 237 -22.27 0.57 20.89
CA GLN A 237 -23.72 0.53 20.91
C GLN A 237 -24.34 1.47 19.88
N ALA A 238 -23.81 2.68 19.75
CA ALA A 238 -24.26 3.64 18.75
C ALA A 238 -24.07 3.12 17.32
N PHE A 239 -22.91 2.51 17.05
CA PHE A 239 -22.64 1.86 15.77
C PHE A 239 -23.68 0.78 15.44
N LEU A 240 -23.92 -0.13 16.39
CA LEU A 240 -24.88 -1.22 16.22
C LEU A 240 -26.30 -0.71 16.00
N ASN A 241 -26.73 0.32 16.77
CA ASN A 241 -28.04 0.93 16.58
C ASN A 241 -28.17 1.55 15.18
N PHE A 242 -27.15 2.28 14.71
CA PHE A 242 -27.15 2.89 13.39
C PHE A 242 -27.21 1.84 12.27
N VAL A 243 -26.46 0.75 12.40
CA VAL A 243 -26.51 -0.39 11.47
C VAL A 243 -27.90 -1.05 11.50
N ASP A 244 -28.48 -1.23 12.68
CA ASP A 244 -29.80 -1.83 12.85
C ASP A 244 -30.90 -0.98 12.20
N ASP A 245 -30.88 0.34 12.40
CA ASP A 245 -31.79 1.29 11.76
C ASP A 245 -31.66 1.25 10.22
N LEU A 246 -30.42 1.14 9.70
CA LEU A 246 -30.17 0.98 8.26
C LEU A 246 -30.77 -0.33 7.72
N TYR A 247 -30.63 -1.42 8.46
CA TYR A 247 -31.12 -2.74 8.07
C TYR A 247 -32.65 -2.79 8.14
N HIS A 248 -33.27 -2.10 9.09
CA HIS A 248 -34.72 -2.00 9.19
C HIS A 248 -35.34 -0.94 8.28
N GLN A 249 -34.53 -0.26 7.46
CA GLN A 249 -34.98 0.79 6.54
C GLN A 249 -35.74 1.92 7.26
N ASP A 250 -35.22 2.35 8.41
CA ASP A 250 -35.83 3.42 9.19
C ASP A 250 -36.02 4.68 8.34
N LYS A 251 -37.27 5.17 8.27
CA LYS A 251 -37.64 6.29 7.40
C LYS A 251 -37.04 7.61 7.86
N ALA A 252 -36.91 7.81 9.18
CA ALA A 252 -36.36 9.05 9.72
C ALA A 252 -34.85 9.11 9.47
N LEU A 253 -34.14 8.01 9.67
CA LEU A 253 -32.73 7.90 9.34
C LEU A 253 -32.51 8.09 7.84
N LYS A 254 -33.32 7.44 6.99
CA LYS A 254 -33.23 7.63 5.54
C LYS A 254 -33.36 9.09 5.13
N MET A 255 -34.36 9.79 5.66
CA MET A 255 -34.55 11.22 5.39
C MET A 255 -33.35 12.04 5.86
N ARG A 256 -32.82 11.79 7.07
CA ARG A 256 -31.62 12.48 7.59
C ARG A 256 -30.37 12.25 6.73
N ILE A 257 -30.21 11.04 6.18
CA ILE A 257 -29.10 10.73 5.27
C ILE A 257 -29.25 11.53 3.97
N GLU A 258 -30.44 11.54 3.39
CA GLU A 258 -30.72 12.24 2.12
C GLU A 258 -30.66 13.79 2.27
N ASP A 259 -31.07 14.33 3.43
CA ASP A 259 -30.98 15.76 3.77
C ASP A 259 -29.53 16.25 3.81
N GLU A 260 -28.58 15.39 4.21
CA GLU A 260 -27.14 15.63 4.16
C GLU A 260 -26.52 15.34 2.77
N HIS A 261 -27.36 15.22 1.75
CA HIS A 261 -26.97 14.92 0.36
C HIS A 261 -26.15 13.64 0.21
N MET A 262 -26.42 12.64 1.06
CA MET A 262 -25.83 11.31 0.96
C MET A 262 -26.79 10.33 0.28
N ASP A 263 -26.22 9.25 -0.25
CA ASP A 263 -26.99 8.15 -0.79
C ASP A 263 -27.19 7.05 0.26
N TYR A 264 -28.46 6.72 0.52
CA TYR A 264 -28.84 5.72 1.51
C TYR A 264 -28.29 4.32 1.19
N GLU A 265 -28.31 3.92 -0.08
CA GLU A 265 -27.84 2.59 -0.49
C GLU A 265 -26.31 2.47 -0.34
N GLU A 266 -25.58 3.57 -0.61
CA GLU A 266 -24.12 3.62 -0.37
C GLU A 266 -23.79 3.61 1.12
N MET A 267 -24.57 4.30 1.96
CA MET A 267 -24.42 4.24 3.42
C MET A 267 -24.67 2.82 3.94
N LEU A 268 -25.76 2.18 3.51
CA LEU A 268 -26.07 0.79 3.82
C LEU A 268 -24.93 -0.14 3.41
N ALA A 269 -24.42 0.00 2.18
CA ALA A 269 -23.29 -0.76 1.68
C ALA A 269 -22.03 -0.61 2.55
N ALA A 270 -21.64 0.63 2.87
CA ALA A 270 -20.46 0.90 3.69
C ALA A 270 -20.60 0.30 5.09
N MET A 271 -21.73 0.54 5.75
CA MET A 271 -21.98 0.07 7.10
C MET A 271 -22.08 -1.46 7.18
N SER A 272 -22.60 -2.15 6.16
CA SER A 272 -22.57 -3.61 6.09
C SER A 272 -21.15 -4.17 6.07
N VAL A 273 -20.23 -3.54 5.32
CA VAL A 273 -18.82 -3.95 5.32
C VAL A 273 -18.17 -3.71 6.68
N PHE A 274 -18.36 -2.53 7.27
CA PHE A 274 -17.81 -2.26 8.60
C PHE A 274 -18.38 -3.20 9.67
N ASN A 275 -19.68 -3.47 9.65
CA ASN A 275 -20.34 -4.38 10.58
C ASN A 275 -19.76 -5.79 10.50
N GLN A 276 -19.41 -6.27 9.30
CA GLN A 276 -18.80 -7.58 9.13
C GLN A 276 -17.46 -7.72 9.88
N PHE A 277 -16.68 -6.64 9.92
CA PHE A 277 -15.38 -6.60 10.58
C PHE A 277 -15.46 -6.22 12.06
N PHE A 278 -16.42 -5.37 12.44
CA PHE A 278 -16.67 -4.94 13.81
C PHE A 278 -16.85 -6.13 14.77
N LYS A 279 -17.55 -7.19 14.33
CA LYS A 279 -17.78 -8.45 15.06
C LYS A 279 -16.50 -9.14 15.55
N HIS A 280 -15.35 -8.84 14.96
CA HIS A 280 -14.05 -9.42 15.32
C HIS A 280 -13.24 -8.55 16.27
N THR A 281 -13.86 -7.53 16.87
CA THR A 281 -13.18 -6.55 17.72
C THR A 281 -13.78 -6.53 19.13
N THR A 282 -12.97 -6.11 20.10
CA THR A 282 -13.38 -5.87 21.49
C THR A 282 -13.26 -4.39 21.84
N CYS A 283 -13.47 -3.53 20.85
CA CYS A 283 -13.23 -2.10 20.98
C CYS A 283 -14.23 -1.42 21.91
N GLU A 284 -13.74 -0.48 22.73
CA GLU A 284 -14.57 0.40 23.57
C GLU A 284 -15.04 1.63 22.78
N LEU A 285 -14.34 1.96 21.70
CA LEU A 285 -14.65 3.03 20.76
C LEU A 285 -14.31 2.57 19.35
N VAL A 286 -15.21 2.83 18.40
CA VAL A 286 -14.92 2.73 16.97
C VAL A 286 -14.38 4.07 16.51
N TYR A 287 -13.11 4.10 16.14
CA TYR A 287 -12.41 5.33 15.77
C TYR A 287 -12.68 5.72 14.32
N VAL A 288 -12.98 7.00 14.11
CA VAL A 288 -13.20 7.60 12.79
C VAL A 288 -12.20 8.75 12.62
N PRO A 289 -10.93 8.46 12.28
CA PRO A 289 -9.93 9.52 12.14
C PRO A 289 -10.31 10.47 11.00
N ASP A 290 -10.18 11.78 11.22
CA ASP A 290 -10.44 12.79 10.21
C ASP A 290 -9.27 12.89 9.21
N ILE A 291 -9.14 11.86 8.37
CA ILE A 291 -8.07 11.74 7.36
C ILE A 291 -8.62 11.63 5.95
N SER A 292 -7.86 12.11 4.97
CA SER A 292 -8.19 11.97 3.56
C SER A 292 -6.94 11.79 2.70
N LEU A 293 -7.14 11.32 1.47
CA LEU A 293 -6.08 11.24 0.46
C LEU A 293 -5.33 12.57 0.29
N ARG A 294 -6.05 13.70 0.38
CA ARG A 294 -5.47 15.05 0.25
C ARG A 294 -4.53 15.41 1.40
N ASP A 295 -4.85 14.97 2.63
CA ASP A 295 -3.97 15.14 3.79
C ASP A 295 -2.67 14.35 3.58
N GLY A 296 -2.80 13.12 3.11
CA GLY A 296 -1.69 12.29 2.68
C GLY A 296 -0.79 12.92 1.62
N MET A 297 -1.41 13.50 0.58
CA MET A 297 -0.69 14.19 -0.49
C MET A 297 0.08 15.42 0.01
N ILE A 298 -0.49 16.19 0.93
CA ILE A 298 0.18 17.34 1.56
C ILE A 298 1.40 16.88 2.36
N ILE A 299 1.25 15.83 3.18
CA ILE A 299 2.36 15.23 3.93
C ILE A 299 3.44 14.73 2.96
N ALA A 300 3.05 14.05 1.88
CA ALA A 300 3.97 13.56 0.87
C ALA A 300 4.75 14.68 0.15
N LEU A 301 4.10 15.80 -0.15
CA LEU A 301 4.74 16.99 -0.71
C LEU A 301 5.78 17.58 0.25
N ASN A 302 5.41 17.75 1.53
CA ASN A 302 6.29 18.32 2.53
C ASN A 302 7.52 17.43 2.81
N GLU A 303 7.31 16.13 2.94
CA GLU A 303 8.36 15.15 3.27
C GLU A 303 9.10 14.62 2.02
N ASN A 304 8.76 15.09 0.81
CA ASN A 304 9.32 14.60 -0.46
C ASN A 304 9.23 13.07 -0.60
N ILE A 305 8.08 12.50 -0.23
CA ILE A 305 7.84 11.04 -0.18
C ILE A 305 7.82 10.42 -1.58
N ASP A 306 7.73 11.21 -2.65
CA ASP A 306 7.82 10.74 -4.04
C ASP A 306 9.11 9.93 -4.33
N ASN A 307 10.15 10.03 -3.47
CA ASN A 307 11.43 9.33 -3.62
C ASN A 307 11.69 8.18 -2.62
N TYR A 308 10.68 7.71 -1.87
CA TYR A 308 10.88 6.71 -0.80
C TYR A 308 12.05 7.08 0.13
N SER A 309 12.33 8.38 0.31
CA SER A 309 13.39 8.85 1.20
C SER A 309 13.07 8.39 2.62
N ARG A 310 14.10 8.02 3.40
CA ARG A 310 14.08 7.25 4.66
C ARG A 310 13.00 7.63 5.69
N ASN A 311 11.75 7.35 5.38
CA ASN A 311 10.64 7.47 6.29
C ASN A 311 10.48 6.11 6.97
N HIS A 312 11.33 5.89 7.97
CA HIS A 312 11.65 4.58 8.57
C HIS A 312 10.43 3.77 9.05
N SER A 313 9.28 4.43 9.29
CA SER A 313 8.07 3.75 9.76
C SER A 313 7.36 2.98 8.65
N TYR A 314 7.27 3.52 7.44
CA TYR A 314 6.47 2.94 6.36
C TYR A 314 7.17 1.77 5.69
N THR A 315 8.46 1.93 5.35
CA THR A 315 9.31 0.83 4.86
C THR A 315 9.28 -0.35 5.83
N ARG A 316 9.26 -0.08 7.15
CA ARG A 316 9.16 -1.14 8.16
C ARG A 316 7.84 -1.91 8.07
N ASP A 317 6.73 -1.23 7.84
CA ASP A 317 5.41 -1.86 7.68
C ASP A 317 5.32 -2.66 6.38
N ILE A 318 5.83 -2.14 5.27
CA ILE A 318 5.92 -2.86 3.99
C ILE A 318 6.74 -4.15 4.16
N ILE A 319 7.91 -4.05 4.78
CA ILE A 319 8.79 -5.20 5.05
C ILE A 319 8.12 -6.21 6.01
N ALA A 320 7.40 -5.72 7.02
CA ALA A 320 6.65 -6.60 7.93
C ALA A 320 5.56 -7.36 7.17
N ALA A 321 4.81 -6.70 6.28
CA ALA A 321 3.80 -7.32 5.45
C ALA A 321 4.40 -8.36 4.49
N ALA A 322 5.54 -8.04 3.84
CA ALA A 322 6.26 -9.00 2.99
C ALA A 322 6.67 -10.26 3.78
N LYS A 323 7.14 -10.11 5.03
CA LYS A 323 7.46 -11.27 5.89
C LYS A 323 6.23 -12.10 6.25
N GLN A 324 5.05 -11.49 6.34
CA GLN A 324 3.80 -12.24 6.51
C GLN A 324 3.41 -12.99 5.23
N ILE A 325 3.65 -12.41 4.05
CA ILE A 325 3.45 -13.11 2.77
C ILE A 325 4.37 -14.33 2.70
N ALA A 326 5.66 -14.17 3.00
CA ALA A 326 6.62 -15.27 3.07
C ALA A 326 6.18 -16.35 4.07
N LYS A 327 5.67 -15.94 5.24
CA LYS A 327 5.12 -16.87 6.25
C LYS A 327 3.94 -17.68 5.73
N ARG A 328 3.01 -17.05 5.00
CA ARG A 328 1.84 -17.74 4.40
C ARG A 328 2.25 -18.75 3.33
N HIS A 329 3.35 -18.49 2.63
CA HIS A 329 3.97 -19.42 1.70
C HIS A 329 4.97 -20.36 2.37
N HIS A 330 4.91 -20.52 3.69
CA HIS A 330 5.75 -21.47 4.44
C HIS A 330 7.27 -21.28 4.27
N SER A 331 7.72 -20.08 3.87
CA SER A 331 9.14 -19.76 3.82
C SER A 331 9.75 -19.75 5.22
N THR A 332 11.03 -20.10 5.32
CA THR A 332 11.74 -20.14 6.62
C THR A 332 12.03 -18.72 7.10
N ILE A 333 11.27 -18.25 8.11
CA ILE A 333 11.31 -16.84 8.56
C ILE A 333 12.68 -16.40 9.09
N ASN A 334 13.40 -17.28 9.79
CA ASN A 334 14.74 -16.99 10.29
C ASN A 334 15.71 -16.74 9.13
N HIS A 335 15.67 -17.62 8.13
CA HIS A 335 16.49 -17.53 6.93
C HIS A 335 16.22 -16.25 6.13
N VAL A 336 14.98 -15.99 5.72
CA VAL A 336 14.66 -14.78 4.92
C VAL A 336 14.94 -13.48 5.70
N THR A 337 14.84 -13.51 7.04
CA THR A 337 15.21 -12.36 7.89
C THR A 337 16.73 -12.16 7.94
N HIS A 338 17.51 -13.24 7.90
CA HIS A 338 18.96 -13.18 7.87
C HIS A 338 19.46 -12.70 6.50
N VAL A 339 18.90 -13.24 5.41
CA VAL A 339 19.20 -12.80 4.03
C VAL A 339 18.85 -11.32 3.83
N ASP A 340 17.66 -10.86 4.27
CA ASP A 340 17.28 -9.43 4.26
C ASP A 340 18.34 -8.55 4.94
N LYS A 341 18.79 -8.93 6.15
CA LYS A 341 19.82 -8.16 6.88
C LYS A 341 21.17 -8.15 6.16
N ASN A 342 21.60 -9.28 5.63
CA ASN A 342 22.89 -9.38 4.95
C ASN A 342 22.88 -8.62 3.61
N ALA A 343 21.76 -8.69 2.88
CA ALA A 343 21.54 -7.94 1.65
C ALA A 343 21.63 -6.43 1.89
N VAL A 344 21.05 -5.91 2.99
CA VAL A 344 21.20 -4.50 3.37
C VAL A 344 22.66 -4.11 3.60
N MET A 345 23.42 -4.93 4.35
CA MET A 345 24.83 -4.63 4.61
C MET A 345 25.68 -4.61 3.34
N ILE A 346 25.46 -5.55 2.42
CA ILE A 346 26.18 -5.62 1.14
C ILE A 346 25.74 -4.46 0.23
N PHE A 347 24.45 -4.14 0.20
CA PHE A 347 23.92 -2.98 -0.53
C PHE A 347 24.56 -1.68 -0.07
N ASP A 348 24.66 -1.45 1.24
CA ASP A 348 25.25 -0.24 1.81
C ASP A 348 26.72 -0.07 1.39
N ALA A 349 27.45 -1.17 1.16
CA ALA A 349 28.82 -1.12 0.65
C ALA A 349 28.87 -0.59 -0.78
N TYR A 350 27.94 -1.00 -1.65
CA TYR A 350 27.87 -0.61 -3.07
C TYR A 350 27.07 0.66 -3.34
N GLN A 351 26.26 1.14 -2.38
CA GLN A 351 25.25 2.18 -2.61
C GLN A 351 25.79 3.41 -3.35
N LYS A 352 26.92 3.95 -2.89
CA LYS A 352 27.51 5.18 -3.47
C LYS A 352 28.13 4.94 -4.84
N GLU A 353 28.83 3.83 -5.01
CA GLU A 353 29.52 3.51 -6.26
C GLU A 353 28.53 3.22 -7.39
N GLU A 354 27.44 2.52 -7.06
CA GLU A 354 26.43 2.10 -8.02
C GLU A 354 25.26 3.09 -8.18
N SER A 355 25.30 4.22 -7.46
CA SER A 355 24.22 5.21 -7.43
C SER A 355 22.85 4.57 -7.09
N PHE A 356 22.83 3.59 -6.18
CA PHE A 356 21.58 2.98 -5.74
C PHE A 356 20.77 3.91 -4.85
N THR A 357 19.47 3.90 -5.06
CA THR A 357 18.48 4.72 -4.36
C THR A 357 17.83 3.97 -3.20
N GLU A 358 17.07 4.67 -2.35
CA GLU A 358 16.27 4.04 -1.29
C GLU A 358 15.14 3.16 -1.86
N LYS A 359 14.62 3.49 -3.05
CA LYS A 359 13.71 2.60 -3.80
C LYS A 359 14.41 1.27 -4.11
N ASP A 360 15.64 1.32 -4.62
CA ASP A 360 16.43 0.12 -4.96
C ASP A 360 16.67 -0.77 -3.73
N LEU A 361 16.93 -0.16 -2.57
CA LEU A 361 17.02 -0.86 -1.29
C LEU A 361 15.71 -1.55 -0.92
N LEU A 362 14.57 -0.86 -1.03
CA LEU A 362 13.26 -1.46 -0.76
C LEU A 362 13.00 -2.66 -1.67
N LEU A 363 13.28 -2.53 -2.98
CA LEU A 363 13.10 -3.61 -3.96
C LEU A 363 13.97 -4.82 -3.62
N LEU A 364 15.27 -4.61 -3.33
CA LEU A 364 16.18 -5.68 -2.92
C LEU A 364 15.70 -6.41 -1.66
N ARG A 365 15.25 -5.66 -0.65
CA ARG A 365 14.77 -6.26 0.60
C ARG A 365 13.48 -7.06 0.40
N LEU A 366 12.57 -6.57 -0.43
CA LEU A 366 11.37 -7.33 -0.82
C LEU A 366 11.76 -8.62 -1.56
N ALA A 367 12.72 -8.56 -2.48
CA ALA A 367 13.23 -9.74 -3.18
C ALA A 367 13.85 -10.73 -2.19
N ALA A 368 14.69 -10.25 -1.27
CA ALA A 368 15.30 -11.07 -0.21
C ALA A 368 14.27 -11.79 0.67
N ILE A 369 13.13 -11.16 0.93
CA ILE A 369 12.07 -11.75 1.77
C ILE A 369 11.22 -12.75 0.98
N LEU A 370 11.00 -12.49 -0.31
CA LEU A 370 10.04 -13.23 -1.13
C LEU A 370 10.66 -14.25 -2.09
N HIS A 371 11.99 -14.30 -2.23
CA HIS A 371 12.66 -15.17 -3.22
C HIS A 371 12.41 -16.68 -3.06
N GLU A 372 11.89 -17.17 -1.93
CA GLU A 372 11.55 -18.58 -1.75
C GLU A 372 10.04 -18.85 -1.65
N THR A 373 9.17 -17.89 -1.96
CA THR A 373 7.71 -18.10 -1.83
C THR A 373 7.19 -19.17 -2.78
N GLY A 374 7.85 -19.38 -3.93
CA GLY A 374 7.48 -20.41 -4.89
C GLY A 374 7.67 -21.84 -4.37
N LYS A 375 8.48 -22.06 -3.31
CA LYS A 375 8.72 -23.39 -2.73
C LYS A 375 7.46 -24.04 -2.16
N PHE A 376 6.47 -23.23 -1.80
CA PHE A 376 5.15 -23.71 -1.39
C PHE A 376 4.42 -24.45 -2.52
N SER A 377 4.55 -23.95 -3.75
CA SER A 377 3.83 -24.49 -4.91
C SER A 377 4.63 -25.59 -5.62
N ARG A 378 5.96 -25.46 -5.70
CA ARG A 378 6.83 -26.44 -6.36
C ARG A 378 8.13 -26.62 -5.58
N GLN A 379 8.59 -27.86 -5.46
CA GLN A 379 9.84 -28.15 -4.75
C GLN A 379 11.08 -27.93 -5.63
N THR A 380 10.97 -28.21 -6.93
CA THR A 380 11.99 -27.99 -7.95
C THR A 380 11.55 -26.92 -8.93
N ASN A 381 12.50 -26.19 -9.53
CA ASN A 381 12.22 -25.16 -10.53
C ASN A 381 11.13 -24.16 -10.09
N TYR A 382 11.23 -23.70 -8.84
CA TYR A 382 10.22 -22.88 -8.17
C TYR A 382 10.33 -21.38 -8.50
N TYR A 383 11.25 -20.99 -9.40
CA TYR A 383 11.45 -19.61 -9.84
C TYR A 383 10.20 -19.04 -10.53
N ALA A 384 9.53 -19.80 -11.40
CA ALA A 384 8.29 -19.36 -12.05
C ALA A 384 7.14 -19.15 -11.03
N ALA A 385 7.03 -20.04 -10.04
CA ALA A 385 6.07 -19.90 -8.96
C ALA A 385 6.40 -18.71 -8.04
N THR A 386 7.69 -18.43 -7.83
CA THR A 386 8.16 -17.25 -7.08
C THR A 386 7.83 -15.97 -7.82
N TYR A 387 8.09 -15.92 -9.14
CA TYR A 387 7.73 -14.78 -9.98
C TYR A 387 6.22 -14.49 -9.91
N GLN A 388 5.39 -15.51 -10.05
CA GLN A 388 3.93 -15.36 -9.94
C GLN A 388 3.52 -14.90 -8.52
N SER A 389 4.08 -15.50 -7.48
CA SER A 389 3.78 -15.13 -6.09
C SER A 389 4.14 -13.68 -5.78
N ILE A 390 5.28 -13.19 -6.27
CA ILE A 390 5.72 -11.79 -6.08
C ILE A 390 4.83 -10.85 -6.89
N THR A 391 4.58 -11.12 -8.16
CA THR A 391 3.82 -10.22 -9.05
C THR A 391 2.33 -10.11 -8.71
N HIS A 392 1.79 -11.05 -7.93
CA HIS A 392 0.41 -11.00 -7.42
C HIS A 392 0.35 -10.63 -5.92
N ALA A 393 1.46 -10.23 -5.31
CA ALA A 393 1.48 -9.85 -3.91
C ALA A 393 0.82 -8.48 -3.68
N THR A 394 -0.12 -8.39 -2.74
CA THR A 394 -0.69 -7.10 -2.32
C THR A 394 0.12 -6.49 -1.18
N LEU A 395 0.87 -5.42 -1.46
CA LEU A 395 1.66 -4.67 -0.47
C LEU A 395 1.29 -3.19 -0.53
N LEU A 396 0.79 -2.65 0.58
CA LEU A 396 0.48 -1.23 0.73
C LEU A 396 1.70 -0.37 0.32
N GLY A 397 1.49 0.63 -0.53
CA GLY A 397 2.56 1.52 -0.97
C GLY A 397 3.55 0.93 -1.99
N VAL A 398 3.26 -0.25 -2.56
CA VAL A 398 4.10 -0.88 -3.59
C VAL A 398 3.28 -1.04 -4.87
N THR A 399 3.76 -0.47 -5.97
CA THR A 399 3.09 -0.53 -7.27
C THR A 399 3.29 -1.88 -7.97
N GLN A 400 2.45 -2.17 -8.97
CA GLN A 400 2.63 -3.34 -9.82
C GLN A 400 3.98 -3.31 -10.55
N GLN A 401 4.41 -2.13 -11.00
CA GLN A 401 5.72 -1.97 -11.62
C GLN A 401 6.85 -2.33 -10.64
N MET A 402 6.74 -1.92 -9.36
CA MET A 402 7.71 -2.30 -8.34
C MET A 402 7.70 -3.80 -8.06
N LEU A 403 6.54 -4.46 -8.03
CA LEU A 403 6.47 -5.91 -7.87
C LEU A 403 7.14 -6.65 -9.03
N LEU A 404 6.98 -6.14 -10.26
CA LEU A 404 7.72 -6.65 -11.42
C LEU A 404 9.23 -6.47 -11.24
N GLU A 405 9.69 -5.29 -10.82
CA GLU A 405 11.12 -5.04 -10.51
C GLU A 405 11.64 -6.02 -9.43
N VAL A 406 10.87 -6.27 -8.36
CA VAL A 406 11.21 -7.24 -7.31
C VAL A 406 11.30 -8.66 -7.87
N ALA A 407 10.36 -9.05 -8.73
CA ALA A 407 10.36 -10.36 -9.37
C ALA A 407 11.57 -10.52 -10.28
N GLU A 408 11.91 -9.51 -11.08
CA GLU A 408 13.11 -9.50 -11.93
C GLU A 408 14.39 -9.65 -11.09
N ILE A 409 14.51 -8.96 -9.96
CA ILE A 409 15.65 -9.12 -9.03
C ILE A 409 15.74 -10.57 -8.52
N ALA A 410 14.60 -11.18 -8.15
CA ALA A 410 14.56 -12.58 -7.73
C ALA A 410 14.94 -13.54 -8.88
N MET A 411 14.54 -13.25 -10.12
CA MET A 411 14.95 -14.02 -11.30
C MET A 411 16.47 -13.98 -11.51
N GLN A 412 17.09 -12.81 -11.34
CA GLN A 412 18.55 -12.69 -11.40
C GLN A 412 19.25 -13.51 -10.29
N PHE A 413 18.67 -13.56 -9.09
CA PHE A 413 19.15 -14.45 -8.02
C PHE A 413 19.17 -15.93 -8.45
N PHE A 414 18.11 -16.43 -9.09
CA PHE A 414 18.05 -17.82 -9.58
C PHE A 414 19.04 -18.09 -10.71
N TYR A 415 19.26 -17.11 -11.58
CA TYR A 415 20.25 -17.19 -12.65
C TYR A 415 21.66 -17.41 -12.07
N PHE A 416 22.06 -16.59 -11.10
CA PHE A 416 23.38 -16.69 -10.48
C PHE A 416 23.58 -17.95 -9.64
N ASN A 417 22.52 -18.60 -9.18
CA ASN A 417 22.62 -19.88 -8.46
C ASN A 417 22.60 -21.10 -9.39
N GLY A 418 22.55 -20.90 -10.72
CA GLY A 418 22.48 -21.98 -11.70
C GLY A 418 21.13 -22.68 -11.79
N ASP A 419 20.10 -22.17 -11.09
CA ASP A 419 18.76 -22.76 -11.05
C ASP A 419 18.01 -22.65 -12.39
N MET A 420 18.47 -21.76 -13.28
CA MET A 420 17.86 -21.47 -14.60
C MET A 420 18.73 -21.90 -15.79
N ALA A 421 19.72 -22.76 -15.58
CA ALA A 421 20.67 -23.16 -16.63
C ALA A 421 20.06 -23.88 -17.85
N ASN A 422 18.79 -24.32 -17.78
CA ASN A 422 18.11 -25.13 -18.80
C ASN A 422 16.78 -24.54 -19.30
N THR A 423 16.51 -23.25 -19.15
CA THR A 423 15.20 -22.67 -19.50
C THR A 423 15.28 -21.68 -20.65
N ASP A 424 14.50 -21.94 -21.71
CA ASP A 424 14.13 -20.97 -22.76
C ASP A 424 13.31 -19.78 -22.21
N ASP A 425 12.85 -19.85 -20.95
CA ASP A 425 12.05 -18.82 -20.27
C ASP A 425 12.76 -17.47 -20.07
N LEU A 426 14.08 -17.41 -20.24
CA LEU A 426 14.87 -16.17 -20.10
C LEU A 426 14.64 -15.16 -21.25
N ASN A 427 14.05 -15.58 -22.37
CA ASN A 427 13.73 -14.69 -23.49
C ASN A 427 12.62 -13.67 -23.18
N HIS A 428 12.06 -13.66 -21.96
CA HIS A 428 11.05 -12.70 -21.52
C HIS A 428 11.48 -11.82 -20.33
N THR A 429 12.72 -11.94 -19.84
CA THR A 429 13.18 -11.06 -18.74
C THR A 429 13.49 -9.65 -19.26
N GLN A 430 12.92 -8.64 -18.61
CA GLN A 430 13.21 -7.22 -18.87
C GLN A 430 14.22 -6.68 -17.84
N ALA A 431 15.10 -7.55 -17.36
CA ALA A 431 16.07 -7.22 -16.32
C ALA A 431 17.03 -6.12 -16.82
N THR A 432 17.08 -5.02 -16.06
CA THR A 432 18.06 -3.96 -16.29
C THR A 432 19.39 -4.35 -15.65
N THR A 433 20.48 -3.69 -16.04
CA THR A 433 21.78 -3.84 -15.37
C THR A 433 21.67 -3.63 -13.85
N LYS A 434 20.78 -2.73 -13.42
CA LYS A 434 20.51 -2.51 -11.99
C LYS A 434 19.86 -3.74 -11.34
N HIS A 435 18.86 -4.35 -11.98
CA HIS A 435 18.24 -5.59 -11.48
C HIS A 435 19.27 -6.72 -11.35
N THR A 436 20.15 -6.86 -12.34
CA THR A 436 21.25 -7.84 -12.32
C THR A 436 22.19 -7.61 -11.13
N LYS A 437 22.64 -6.37 -10.90
CA LYS A 437 23.49 -6.05 -9.75
C LYS A 437 22.81 -6.31 -8.40
N LEU A 438 21.53 -5.91 -8.26
CA LEU A 438 20.76 -6.19 -7.04
C LEU A 438 20.52 -7.70 -6.84
N GLY A 439 20.29 -8.46 -7.92
CA GLY A 439 20.16 -9.91 -7.89
C GLY A 439 21.44 -10.61 -7.44
N LEU A 440 22.61 -10.08 -7.82
CA LEU A 440 23.90 -10.59 -7.37
C LEU A 440 24.16 -10.28 -5.89
N ILE A 441 23.76 -9.08 -5.42
CA ILE A 441 23.77 -8.76 -3.99
C ILE A 441 22.89 -9.72 -3.20
N LEU A 442 21.70 -10.04 -3.71
CA LEU A 442 20.81 -11.02 -3.10
C LEU A 442 21.44 -12.43 -3.09
N ALA A 443 22.04 -12.87 -4.19
CA ALA A 443 22.73 -14.16 -4.26
C ALA A 443 23.88 -14.26 -3.26
N LEU A 444 24.67 -13.20 -3.12
CA LEU A 444 25.74 -13.15 -2.15
C LEU A 444 25.21 -13.15 -0.70
N ALA A 445 24.12 -12.43 -0.43
CA ALA A 445 23.47 -12.45 0.87
C ALA A 445 22.93 -13.84 1.24
N ASP A 446 22.28 -14.54 0.30
CA ASP A 446 21.84 -15.93 0.48
C ASP A 446 23.01 -16.89 0.70
N ALA A 447 24.11 -16.73 -0.05
CA ALA A 447 25.30 -17.56 0.09
C ALA A 447 25.88 -17.55 1.51
N THR A 448 25.76 -16.43 2.24
CA THR A 448 26.17 -16.35 3.65
C THR A 448 25.28 -17.13 4.63
N ASP A 449 24.12 -17.63 4.20
CA ASP A 449 23.20 -18.47 4.98
C ASP A 449 22.67 -19.65 4.16
N LYS A 450 23.49 -20.18 3.24
CA LYS A 450 23.07 -21.21 2.28
C LYS A 450 22.53 -22.47 2.94
N SER A 451 23.10 -22.87 4.09
CA SER A 451 22.62 -24.03 4.86
C SER A 451 21.38 -23.73 5.70
N LYS A 452 20.97 -22.46 5.82
CA LYS A 452 19.90 -21.95 6.70
C LYS A 452 20.14 -22.19 8.19
N LYS A 453 21.37 -22.50 8.58
CA LYS A 453 21.77 -22.75 9.98
C LYS A 453 22.26 -21.48 10.69
N GLN A 454 22.33 -20.34 9.99
CA GLN A 454 22.93 -19.11 10.48
C GLN A 454 24.36 -19.34 11.02
N SER A 455 25.13 -20.20 10.35
CA SER A 455 26.52 -20.53 10.67
C SER A 455 27.45 -19.30 10.62
N ILE A 456 27.10 -18.34 9.77
CA ILE A 456 27.79 -17.06 9.59
C ILE A 456 26.84 -15.93 9.93
N LEU A 457 27.30 -14.97 10.74
CA LEU A 457 26.65 -13.69 10.93
C LEU A 457 27.50 -12.57 10.34
N LEU A 458 27.03 -11.96 9.25
CA LEU A 458 27.68 -10.79 8.68
C LEU A 458 27.57 -9.61 9.66
N LYS A 459 28.71 -9.01 10.01
CA LYS A 459 28.80 -7.84 10.89
C LYS A 459 28.94 -6.55 10.09
N LYS A 460 29.64 -6.61 8.96
CA LYS A 460 29.93 -5.45 8.11
C LYS A 460 30.32 -5.90 6.70
N ALA A 461 29.91 -5.16 5.69
CA ALA A 461 30.51 -5.20 4.36
C ALA A 461 31.02 -3.81 3.99
N VAL A 462 32.22 -3.72 3.41
CA VAL A 462 32.85 -2.44 3.01
C VAL A 462 33.63 -2.65 1.72
N LEU A 463 33.58 -1.66 0.83
CA LEU A 463 34.48 -1.60 -0.32
C LEU A 463 35.83 -0.99 0.10
N GLU A 464 36.90 -1.73 -0.12
CA GLU A 464 38.29 -1.31 0.10
C GLU A 464 39.08 -1.49 -1.20
N LYS A 465 39.38 -0.39 -1.92
CA LYS A 465 40.02 -0.43 -3.25
C LYS A 465 39.18 -1.28 -4.22
N ASN A 466 39.71 -2.40 -4.70
CA ASN A 466 39.02 -3.33 -5.61
C ASN A 466 38.52 -4.58 -4.87
N ARG A 467 38.16 -4.46 -3.59
CA ARG A 467 37.74 -5.59 -2.76
C ARG A 467 36.46 -5.31 -2.00
N LEU A 468 35.52 -6.26 -2.06
CA LEU A 468 34.40 -6.33 -1.14
C LEU A 468 34.84 -7.12 0.09
N LYS A 469 35.08 -6.41 1.19
CA LYS A 469 35.48 -7.02 2.45
C LYS A 469 34.27 -7.29 3.33
N MET A 470 33.98 -8.57 3.56
CA MET A 470 32.90 -9.05 4.39
C MET A 470 33.44 -9.51 5.75
N THR A 471 33.14 -8.73 6.79
CA THR A 471 33.51 -9.05 8.17
C THR A 471 32.38 -9.86 8.81
N MET A 472 32.69 -11.05 9.28
CA MET A 472 31.71 -12.02 9.76
C MET A 472 32.10 -12.60 11.12
N LYS A 473 31.09 -13.02 11.89
CA LYS A 473 31.28 -13.85 13.08
C LYS A 473 30.80 -15.27 12.77
N ILE A 474 31.66 -16.25 13.05
CA ILE A 474 31.41 -17.66 12.75
C ILE A 474 30.91 -18.37 14.01
N TYR A 475 29.79 -19.06 13.91
CA TYR A 475 29.21 -19.84 15.02
C TYR A 475 29.37 -21.35 14.82
N HIS A 476 29.36 -21.81 13.58
CA HIS A 476 29.39 -23.22 13.21
C HIS A 476 30.29 -23.47 12.00
N LYS A 477 30.54 -24.75 11.69
CA LYS A 477 31.18 -25.15 10.44
C LYS A 477 30.38 -24.59 9.25
N HIS A 478 31.05 -23.87 8.37
CA HIS A 478 30.44 -23.01 7.35
C HIS A 478 30.93 -23.36 5.94
N PHE A 479 31.32 -24.62 5.70
CA PHE A 479 31.89 -25.07 4.44
C PHE A 479 30.96 -24.83 3.25
N PHE A 480 29.65 -24.95 3.44
CA PHE A 480 28.68 -24.75 2.36
C PHE A 480 28.54 -23.28 2.01
N GLU A 481 28.53 -22.40 3.01
CA GLU A 481 28.53 -20.95 2.82
C GLU A 481 29.81 -20.48 2.12
N THR A 482 30.98 -20.96 2.55
CA THR A 482 32.27 -20.63 1.90
C THR A 482 32.30 -21.09 0.45
N TRP A 483 31.82 -22.32 0.17
CA TRP A 483 31.72 -22.81 -1.20
C TRP A 483 30.78 -21.93 -2.05
N ALA A 484 29.60 -21.57 -1.53
CA ALA A 484 28.62 -20.75 -2.24
C ALA A 484 29.13 -19.32 -2.52
N ILE A 485 29.86 -18.71 -1.58
CA ILE A 485 30.49 -17.41 -1.78
C ILE A 485 31.60 -17.49 -2.84
N ASN A 486 32.44 -18.53 -2.78
CA ASN A 486 33.50 -18.74 -3.76
C ASN A 486 32.93 -18.99 -5.16
N TYR A 487 31.82 -19.72 -5.27
CA TYR A 487 31.10 -19.95 -6.52
C TYR A 487 30.66 -18.64 -7.20
N LEU A 488 30.27 -17.63 -6.43
CA LEU A 488 29.87 -16.31 -6.93
C LEU A 488 31.03 -15.32 -7.15
N SER A 489 32.25 -15.67 -6.73
CA SER A 489 33.36 -14.70 -6.67
C SER A 489 33.80 -14.18 -8.04
N GLU A 490 33.85 -15.05 -9.05
CA GLU A 490 34.16 -14.66 -10.43
C GLU A 490 33.09 -13.69 -10.98
N THR A 491 31.81 -14.02 -10.79
CA THR A 491 30.70 -13.17 -11.23
C THR A 491 30.70 -11.80 -10.52
N VAL A 492 31.07 -11.74 -9.23
CA VAL A 492 31.23 -10.45 -8.52
C VAL A 492 32.40 -9.65 -9.08
N ALA A 493 33.51 -10.30 -9.41
CA ALA A 493 34.63 -9.62 -10.07
C ALA A 493 34.23 -9.08 -11.45
N ASP A 494 33.47 -9.83 -12.24
CA ASP A 494 33.03 -9.41 -13.57
C ASP A 494 32.01 -8.26 -13.55
N ILE A 495 31.03 -8.32 -12.65
CA ILE A 495 29.90 -7.38 -12.64
C ILE A 495 30.21 -6.12 -11.82
N PHE A 496 30.91 -6.27 -10.70
CA PHE A 496 31.26 -5.17 -9.80
C PHE A 496 32.73 -4.76 -9.90
N GLY A 497 33.63 -5.54 -10.47
CA GLY A 497 35.06 -5.21 -10.48
C GLY A 497 35.77 -5.47 -9.14
N HIS A 498 35.18 -6.26 -8.24
CA HIS A 498 35.66 -6.46 -6.88
C HIS A 498 35.95 -7.92 -6.54
N GLU A 499 37.08 -8.18 -5.89
CA GLU A 499 37.36 -9.49 -5.26
C GLU A 499 36.66 -9.59 -3.91
N ILE A 500 36.12 -10.76 -3.58
CA ILE A 500 35.52 -11.00 -2.27
C ILE A 500 36.60 -11.38 -1.27
N VAL A 501 36.65 -10.70 -0.12
CA VAL A 501 37.53 -11.04 1.00
C VAL A 501 36.73 -11.27 2.27
N LEU A 502 36.86 -12.46 2.85
CA LEU A 502 36.22 -12.83 4.11
C LEU A 502 37.16 -12.54 5.28
N LYS A 503 36.66 -11.88 6.32
CA LYS A 503 37.39 -11.62 7.56
C LYS A 503 36.59 -12.08 8.76
N ASP A 504 37.15 -12.97 9.57
CA ASP A 504 36.55 -13.36 10.85
C ASP A 504 36.84 -12.32 11.94
N VAL A 505 35.87 -12.11 12.81
CA VAL A 505 35.96 -11.31 14.04
C VAL A 505 35.56 -12.22 15.19
N GLU A 506 36.54 -12.94 15.73
CA GLU A 506 36.38 -13.85 16.89
C GLU A 506 35.51 -13.25 18.00
#